data_AF-A0A9W7TTT7-F1
#
_entry.id   AF-A0A9W7TTT7-F1
#
_cell.length_a   1.000
_cell.length_b   1.000
_cell.length_c   1.000
_cell.angle_alpha   90.00
_cell.angle_beta   90.00
_cell.angle_gamma   90.00
#
_symmetry.space_group_name_H-M   'P 1'
#
loop_
_entity.id
_entity.type
_entity.pdbx_description
1 polymer ?
#
loop_
_entity_poly.entity_id
_entity_poly.type
_entity_poly.pdbx_seq_one_letter_code
_entity_poly.pdbx_strand_id
1 'polypeptide(L)'
;MMSEGCSFMKGMFLGGIFCLVMSLFGTFSPGPQGDGHLHHHLKPVSKDELQKLSEAQMYDLTQQVRVYCVIMVTPKLLVYWATANDTWSKHCDKSVFYTSESSKALEALDLQEDDEWARLRKAITHAYENAGDLRWFFVARPTTFAIIENLKYLVLEKDPSQPFYIGRTEKSGELEYVEYDGGIVLSYEAMKRLVEIFKDEEKCPARGHALWKMSEEKQLATCLKYSGVFAENGEDAQGKSLFNKKSVTSMISDSMGKNPNDVVESCCSDLAITFGGMPAGQMQVMMYGVYRLRPYGHDFHDSLTFLPPKDSDND
;
A
#
# COMPACT_ATOMS: atom_id res chain seq x y z
N MET A 1 -54.59 -18.36 -53.38
CA MET A 1 -53.86 -18.59 -52.13
C MET A 1 -52.37 -18.34 -52.37
N MET A 2 -51.91 -17.10 -52.30
CA MET A 2 -50.49 -16.73 -52.24
C MET A 2 -50.41 -15.37 -51.56
N SER A 3 -50.46 -15.34 -50.22
CA SER A 3 -50.34 -14.10 -49.45
C SER A 3 -49.53 -14.27 -48.15
N GLU A 4 -49.19 -15.51 -47.76
CA GLU A 4 -48.44 -15.74 -46.50
C GLU A 4 -46.91 -15.76 -46.70
N GLY A 5 -46.41 -16.08 -47.91
CA GLY A 5 -44.97 -16.14 -48.18
C GLY A 5 -44.27 -14.78 -48.20
N CYS A 6 -45.00 -13.69 -48.46
CA CYS A 6 -44.43 -12.34 -48.56
C CYS A 6 -44.10 -11.76 -47.17
N SER A 7 -44.91 -12.07 -46.15
CA SER A 7 -44.65 -11.65 -44.76
C SER A 7 -43.50 -12.42 -44.12
N PHE A 8 -43.37 -13.72 -44.43
CA PHE A 8 -42.27 -14.55 -43.91
C PHE A 8 -40.91 -14.11 -44.46
N MET A 9 -40.80 -13.84 -45.78
CA MET A 9 -39.55 -13.35 -46.36
C MET A 9 -39.16 -11.96 -45.85
N LYS A 10 -40.13 -11.07 -45.60
CA LYS A 10 -39.87 -9.77 -44.95
C LYS A 10 -39.37 -9.93 -43.52
N GLY A 11 -39.92 -10.88 -42.76
CA GLY A 11 -39.47 -11.23 -41.41
C GLY A 11 -38.04 -11.76 -41.39
N MET A 12 -37.69 -12.66 -42.31
CA MET A 12 -36.31 -13.15 -42.46
C MET A 12 -35.33 -12.05 -42.85
N PHE A 13 -35.73 -11.13 -43.74
CA PHE A 13 -34.87 -10.03 -44.17
C PHE A 13 -34.62 -9.02 -43.03
N LEU A 14 -35.67 -8.67 -42.27
CA LEU A 14 -35.55 -7.80 -41.09
C LEU A 14 -34.76 -8.47 -39.96
N GLY A 15 -34.97 -9.76 -39.71
CA GLY A 15 -34.19 -10.54 -38.73
C GLY A 15 -32.72 -10.67 -39.12
N GLY A 16 -32.42 -10.86 -40.42
CA GLY A 16 -31.06 -10.90 -40.94
C GLY A 16 -30.33 -9.56 -40.81
N ILE A 17 -31.03 -8.45 -41.10
CA ILE A 17 -30.50 -7.10 -40.88
C ILE A 17 -30.27 -6.84 -39.39
N PHE A 18 -31.21 -7.24 -38.51
CA PHE A 18 -31.05 -7.11 -37.07
C PHE A 18 -29.85 -7.91 -36.53
N CYS A 19 -29.66 -9.14 -36.99
CA CYS A 19 -28.50 -9.96 -36.62
C CYS A 19 -27.18 -9.40 -37.14
N LEU A 20 -27.16 -8.81 -38.35
CA LEU A 20 -25.97 -8.13 -38.90
C LEU A 20 -25.65 -6.82 -38.16
N VAL A 21 -26.68 -6.08 -37.73
CA VAL A 21 -26.50 -4.87 -36.93
C VAL A 21 -25.99 -5.24 -35.53
N MET A 22 -26.53 -6.28 -34.90
CA MET A 22 -26.05 -6.78 -33.59
C MET A 22 -24.64 -7.38 -33.68
N SER A 23 -24.25 -8.00 -34.78
CA SER A 23 -22.87 -8.48 -34.96
C SER A 23 -21.88 -7.36 -35.28
N LEU A 24 -22.33 -6.27 -35.93
CA LEU A 24 -21.54 -5.04 -36.11
C LEU A 24 -21.40 -4.21 -34.82
N PHE A 25 -22.36 -4.31 -33.88
CA PHE A 25 -22.21 -3.78 -32.52
C PHE A 25 -21.44 -4.71 -31.58
N GLY A 26 -21.35 -6.02 -31.89
CA GLY A 26 -20.61 -7.02 -31.13
C GLY A 26 -19.09 -7.03 -31.35
N THR A 27 -18.57 -6.23 -32.30
CA THR A 27 -17.13 -6.07 -32.56
C THR A 27 -16.51 -4.83 -31.93
N PHE A 28 -17.28 -4.05 -31.16
CA PHE A 28 -16.72 -3.18 -30.15
C PHE A 28 -16.60 -3.97 -28.86
N SER A 29 -15.45 -4.57 -28.61
CA SER A 29 -15.02 -4.71 -27.21
C SER A 29 -14.77 -3.29 -26.71
N PRO A 30 -15.55 -2.77 -25.75
CA PRO A 30 -14.99 -1.76 -24.89
C PRO A 30 -13.92 -2.53 -24.09
N GLY A 31 -12.65 -2.42 -24.51
CA GLY A 31 -11.57 -2.53 -23.52
C GLY A 31 -11.95 -1.63 -22.35
N PRO A 32 -11.68 -2.03 -21.09
CA PRO A 32 -12.27 -1.40 -19.91
C PRO A 32 -12.19 0.11 -20.09
N GLN A 33 -13.34 0.71 -20.41
CA GLN A 33 -13.45 2.14 -20.42
C GLN A 33 -13.32 2.47 -18.96
N GLY A 34 -12.11 2.88 -18.59
CA GLY A 34 -11.88 3.52 -17.32
C GLY A 34 -12.93 4.60 -17.23
N ASP A 35 -13.86 4.42 -16.29
CA ASP A 35 -14.47 5.57 -15.66
C ASP A 35 -13.32 6.54 -15.40
N GLY A 36 -13.49 7.79 -15.82
CA GLY A 36 -12.57 8.87 -15.52
C GLY A 36 -12.57 9.10 -14.01
N HIS A 37 -11.92 8.21 -13.28
CA HIS A 37 -11.71 8.30 -11.86
C HIS A 37 -10.50 9.21 -11.64
N LEU A 38 -10.65 10.23 -10.82
CA LEU A 38 -9.51 10.94 -10.23
C LEU A 38 -8.81 9.98 -9.24
N HIS A 39 -8.05 9.02 -9.77
CA HIS A 39 -7.04 8.34 -8.99
C HIS A 39 -5.79 9.22 -9.03
N HIS A 40 -5.38 9.70 -7.86
CA HIS A 40 -4.06 10.29 -7.71
C HIS A 40 -3.06 9.14 -7.76
N HIS A 41 -2.59 8.82 -8.97
CA HIS A 41 -1.55 7.83 -9.19
C HIS A 41 -0.20 8.45 -8.83
N LEU A 42 0.50 7.81 -7.90
CA LEU A 42 1.83 8.22 -7.50
C LEU A 42 2.88 7.38 -8.18
N LYS A 43 3.76 8.04 -8.93
CA LYS A 43 4.95 7.44 -9.51
C LYS A 43 6.19 7.95 -8.77
N PRO A 44 7.19 7.09 -8.52
CA PRO A 44 8.48 7.55 -8.01
C PRO A 44 9.19 8.48 -9.02
N VAL A 45 10.12 9.30 -8.52
CA VAL A 45 10.92 10.26 -9.31
C VAL A 45 11.66 9.54 -10.44
N SER A 46 11.91 10.19 -11.58
CA SER A 46 12.72 9.58 -12.64
C SER A 46 14.22 9.63 -12.33
N LYS A 47 14.98 8.62 -12.76
CA LYS A 47 16.44 8.57 -12.59
C LYS A 47 17.15 9.79 -13.20
N ASP A 48 16.62 10.32 -14.30
CA ASP A 48 17.15 11.48 -15.01
C ASP A 48 16.98 12.80 -14.23
N GLU A 49 15.95 12.89 -13.38
CA GLU A 49 15.75 14.03 -12.49
C GLU A 49 16.72 14.00 -11.32
N LEU A 50 16.92 12.81 -10.72
CA LEU A 50 17.89 12.63 -9.63
C LEU A 50 19.33 12.91 -10.06
N GLN A 51 19.72 12.55 -11.28
CA GLN A 51 21.07 12.79 -11.81
C GLN A 51 21.43 14.29 -11.96
N LYS A 52 20.45 15.19 -11.87
CA LYS A 52 20.69 16.65 -11.93
C LYS A 52 21.06 17.25 -10.56
N LEU A 53 20.90 16.51 -9.47
CA LEU A 53 21.22 16.96 -8.12
C LEU A 53 22.71 16.76 -7.82
N SER A 54 23.32 17.69 -7.09
CA SER A 54 24.65 17.48 -6.51
C SER A 54 24.60 16.46 -5.38
N GLU A 55 25.74 15.84 -5.05
CA GLU A 55 25.85 14.90 -3.93
C GLU A 55 25.36 15.48 -2.60
N ALA A 56 25.66 16.76 -2.33
CA ALA A 56 25.20 17.45 -1.13
C ALA A 56 23.67 17.62 -1.11
N GLN A 57 23.06 17.99 -2.25
CA GLN A 57 21.61 18.11 -2.36
C GLN A 57 20.93 16.75 -2.23
N MET A 58 21.50 15.70 -2.81
CA MET A 58 20.99 14.34 -2.66
C MET A 58 21.08 13.88 -1.21
N TYR A 59 22.21 14.11 -0.55
CA TYR A 59 22.38 13.80 0.87
C TYR A 59 21.33 14.54 1.72
N ASP A 60 21.20 15.85 1.58
CA ASP A 60 20.23 16.65 2.32
C ASP A 60 18.80 16.16 2.09
N LEU A 61 18.46 15.80 0.85
CA LEU A 61 17.13 15.29 0.50
C LEU A 61 16.87 13.92 1.15
N THR A 62 17.85 13.01 1.14
CA THR A 62 17.70 11.70 1.83
C THR A 62 17.57 11.84 3.33
N GLN A 63 18.28 12.79 3.96
CA GLN A 63 18.21 13.02 5.40
C GLN A 63 16.88 13.63 5.85
N GLN A 64 16.17 14.32 4.95
CA GLN A 64 14.85 14.90 5.25
C GLN A 64 13.74 13.84 5.28
N VAL A 65 13.88 12.74 4.53
CA VAL A 65 12.87 11.70 4.45
C VAL A 65 13.07 10.66 5.54
N ARG A 66 12.34 10.84 6.65
CA ARG A 66 12.37 9.92 7.79
C ARG A 66 10.99 9.34 8.11
N VAL A 67 10.97 8.05 8.37
CA VAL A 67 9.79 7.18 8.43
C VAL A 67 9.63 6.59 9.84
N TYR A 68 8.48 6.85 10.45
CA TYR A 68 8.03 6.24 11.69
C TYR A 68 7.17 5.03 11.37
N CYS A 69 7.62 3.83 11.70
CA CYS A 69 6.89 2.60 11.49
C CYS A 69 6.01 2.27 12.70
N VAL A 70 4.70 2.24 12.49
CA VAL A 70 3.65 1.85 13.44
C VAL A 70 3.27 0.40 13.15
N ILE A 71 3.78 -0.54 13.94
CA ILE A 71 3.62 -1.97 13.67
C ILE A 71 2.65 -2.56 14.68
N MET A 72 1.46 -2.94 14.23
CA MET A 72 0.43 -3.51 15.10
C MET A 72 0.66 -5.01 15.27
N VAL A 73 0.87 -5.47 16.50
CA VAL A 73 1.23 -6.87 16.82
C VAL A 73 0.31 -7.49 17.87
N THR A 74 0.39 -8.80 18.00
CA THR A 74 -0.31 -9.58 19.02
C THR A 74 0.54 -10.79 19.42
N PRO A 75 0.51 -11.23 20.68
CA PRO A 75 1.21 -12.44 21.12
C PRO A 75 0.84 -13.70 20.35
N LYS A 76 -0.37 -13.78 19.76
CA LYS A 76 -0.77 -14.91 18.89
C LYS A 76 0.10 -15.03 17.63
N LEU A 77 0.72 -13.93 17.19
CA LEU A 77 1.57 -13.86 16.00
C LEU A 77 3.04 -13.59 16.38
N LEU A 78 3.49 -14.13 17.53
CA LEU A 78 4.82 -13.86 18.08
C LEU A 78 5.97 -14.12 17.08
N VAL A 79 5.88 -15.18 16.26
CA VAL A 79 6.90 -15.51 15.26
C VAL A 79 6.99 -14.44 14.17
N TYR A 80 5.87 -13.89 13.71
CA TYR A 80 5.83 -12.82 12.73
C TYR A 80 6.37 -11.51 13.32
N TRP A 81 5.98 -11.21 14.56
CA TRP A 81 6.51 -10.06 15.30
C TRP A 81 8.03 -10.15 15.47
N ALA A 82 8.56 -11.28 15.97
CA ALA A 82 10.00 -11.51 16.09
C ALA A 82 10.71 -11.29 14.74
N THR A 83 10.13 -11.81 13.67
CA THR A 83 10.71 -11.70 12.32
C THR A 83 10.68 -10.27 11.80
N ALA A 84 9.58 -9.54 11.96
CA ALA A 84 9.50 -8.13 11.56
C ALA A 84 10.53 -7.29 12.33
N ASN A 85 10.66 -7.53 13.64
CA ASN A 85 11.63 -6.88 14.53
C ASN A 85 13.09 -7.16 14.11
N ASP A 86 13.38 -8.39 13.67
CA ASP A 86 14.74 -8.78 13.29
C ASP A 86 15.10 -8.47 11.82
N THR A 87 14.12 -8.07 11.00
CA THR A 87 14.32 -7.83 9.55
C THR A 87 14.02 -6.37 9.17
N TRP A 88 13.02 -6.14 8.32
CA TRP A 88 12.79 -4.87 7.64
C TRP A 88 12.50 -3.69 8.57
N SER A 89 11.99 -3.91 9.79
CA SER A 89 11.64 -2.81 10.69
C SER A 89 12.86 -2.05 11.21
N LYS A 90 14.05 -2.66 11.16
CA LYS A 90 15.34 -2.03 11.43
C LYS A 90 15.61 -0.87 10.46
N HIS A 91 15.15 -0.99 9.21
CA HIS A 91 15.34 0.03 8.16
C HIS A 91 14.45 1.28 8.34
N CYS A 92 13.51 1.26 9.29
CA CYS A 92 12.75 2.44 9.69
C CYS A 92 13.62 3.40 10.51
N ASP A 93 13.41 4.71 10.39
CA ASP A 93 14.13 5.69 11.23
C ASP A 93 13.70 5.59 12.70
N LYS A 94 12.44 5.19 12.93
CA LYS A 94 11.93 4.75 14.23
C LYS A 94 10.86 3.69 13.99
N SER A 95 10.99 2.52 14.61
CA SER A 95 9.94 1.49 14.61
C SER A 95 9.40 1.31 16.02
N VAL A 96 8.07 1.22 16.14
CA VAL A 96 7.40 0.91 17.41
C VAL A 96 6.34 -0.16 17.17
N PHE A 97 6.42 -1.20 17.99
CA PHE A 97 5.46 -2.29 18.02
C PHE A 97 4.38 -1.99 19.05
N TYR A 98 3.11 -2.15 18.68
CA TYR A 98 1.94 -1.87 19.52
C TYR A 98 1.10 -3.12 19.71
N THR A 99 0.79 -3.46 20.96
CA THR A 99 0.06 -4.69 21.32
C THR A 99 -1.16 -4.39 22.20
N SER A 100 -2.12 -5.32 22.26
CA SER A 100 -3.22 -5.28 23.23
C SER A 100 -2.82 -5.82 24.60
N GLU A 101 -1.78 -6.65 24.64
CA GLU A 101 -1.29 -7.34 25.82
C GLU A 101 0.23 -7.48 25.76
N SER A 102 0.89 -7.15 26.87
CA SER A 102 2.34 -7.31 27.02
C SER A 102 2.81 -8.77 26.80
N SER A 103 3.97 -8.91 26.16
CA SER A 103 4.67 -10.18 26.01
C SER A 103 5.99 -10.10 26.78
N LYS A 104 6.38 -11.16 27.47
CA LYS A 104 7.72 -11.25 28.10
C LYS A 104 8.84 -11.51 27.10
N ALA A 105 8.50 -11.89 25.86
CA ALA A 105 9.47 -12.35 24.88
C ALA A 105 9.98 -11.22 23.96
N LEU A 106 9.15 -10.20 23.70
CA LEU A 106 9.47 -9.11 22.77
C LEU A 106 8.91 -7.79 23.32
N GLU A 107 9.66 -6.71 23.11
CA GLU A 107 9.28 -5.37 23.53
C GLU A 107 8.23 -4.76 22.59
N ALA A 108 7.07 -4.41 23.14
CA ALA A 108 6.04 -3.62 22.48
C ALA A 108 5.37 -2.71 23.50
N LEU A 109 4.79 -1.64 22.99
CA LEU A 109 3.94 -0.75 23.77
C LEU A 109 2.56 -1.39 23.95
N ASP A 110 2.24 -1.75 25.19
CA ASP A 110 0.94 -2.28 25.58
C ASP A 110 -0.08 -1.15 25.70
N LEU A 111 -1.09 -1.18 24.81
CA LEU A 111 -2.17 -0.19 24.77
C LEU A 111 -3.39 -0.56 25.60
N GLN A 112 -3.38 -1.76 26.21
CA GLN A 112 -4.46 -2.30 27.04
C GLN A 112 -5.83 -2.14 26.36
N GLU A 113 -5.90 -2.54 25.09
CA GLU A 113 -7.08 -2.37 24.24
C GLU A 113 -7.23 -3.55 23.29
N ASP A 114 -8.29 -4.33 23.46
CA ASP A 114 -8.54 -5.53 22.67
C ASP A 114 -9.25 -5.23 21.34
N ASP A 115 -10.03 -4.15 21.26
CA ASP A 115 -10.65 -3.77 20.00
C ASP A 115 -9.60 -3.22 19.03
N GLU A 116 -9.49 -3.83 17.86
CA GLU A 116 -8.45 -3.52 16.87
C GLU A 116 -8.49 -2.07 16.39
N TRP A 117 -9.69 -1.51 16.20
CA TRP A 117 -9.85 -0.12 15.78
C TRP A 117 -9.48 0.86 16.89
N ALA A 118 -10.03 0.67 18.10
CA ALA A 118 -9.68 1.50 19.24
C ALA A 118 -8.17 1.44 19.55
N ARG A 119 -7.56 0.25 19.42
CA ARG A 119 -6.12 0.06 19.58
C ARG A 119 -5.32 0.78 18.50
N LEU A 120 -5.74 0.69 17.23
CA LEU A 120 -5.12 1.44 16.13
C LEU A 120 -5.19 2.95 16.37
N ARG A 121 -6.32 3.49 16.83
CA ARG A 121 -6.45 4.90 17.22
C ARG A 121 -5.44 5.31 18.29
N LYS A 122 -5.31 4.49 19.35
CA LYS A 122 -4.32 4.74 20.42
C LYS A 122 -2.88 4.68 19.89
N ALA A 123 -2.56 3.70 19.05
CA ALA A 123 -1.22 3.56 18.44
C ALA A 123 -0.87 4.77 17.56
N ILE A 124 -1.81 5.21 16.71
CA ILE A 124 -1.68 6.40 15.86
C ILE A 124 -1.48 7.65 16.74
N THR A 125 -2.33 7.85 17.74
CA THR A 125 -2.21 9.00 18.66
C THR A 125 -0.83 9.02 19.33
N HIS A 126 -0.39 7.88 19.88
CA HIS A 126 0.93 7.77 20.49
C HIS A 126 2.05 8.04 19.48
N ALA A 127 1.96 7.49 18.26
CA ALA A 127 2.97 7.71 17.23
C ALA A 127 3.09 9.19 16.86
N TYR A 128 1.97 9.90 16.68
CA TYR A 128 1.96 11.34 16.37
C TYR A 128 2.63 12.16 17.47
N GLU A 129 2.29 11.88 18.74
CA GLU A 129 2.84 12.59 19.91
C GLU A 129 4.34 12.30 20.13
N ASN A 130 4.82 11.12 19.72
CA ASN A 130 6.18 10.65 20.00
C ASN A 130 7.08 10.57 18.74
N ALA A 131 6.63 11.11 17.61
CA ALA A 131 7.39 11.09 16.36
C ALA A 131 8.51 12.14 16.31
N GLY A 132 8.48 13.16 17.17
CA GLY A 132 9.46 14.24 17.13
C GLY A 132 9.45 14.97 15.78
N ASP A 133 10.55 14.87 15.06
CA ASP A 133 10.77 15.50 13.75
C ASP A 133 10.48 14.58 12.55
N LEU A 134 10.06 13.34 12.78
CA LEU A 134 9.60 12.44 11.72
C LEU A 134 8.28 12.96 11.12
N ARG A 135 8.15 12.83 9.80
CA ARG A 135 7.03 13.39 9.01
C ARG A 135 6.28 12.37 8.16
N TRP A 136 6.79 11.16 8.05
CA TRP A 136 6.12 10.05 7.36
C TRP A 136 5.81 8.95 8.36
N PHE A 137 4.58 8.42 8.30
CA PHE A 137 4.14 7.36 9.20
C PHE A 137 3.72 6.14 8.39
N PHE A 138 4.36 5.01 8.61
CA PHE A 138 4.05 3.76 7.92
C PHE A 138 3.36 2.79 8.88
N VAL A 139 2.08 2.53 8.66
CA VAL A 139 1.28 1.59 9.45
C VAL A 139 1.31 0.22 8.78
N ALA A 140 1.71 -0.80 9.52
CA ALA A 140 1.89 -2.15 9.00
C ALA A 140 1.36 -3.23 9.96
N ARG A 141 1.15 -4.43 9.41
CA ARG A 141 0.88 -5.66 10.16
C ARG A 141 2.19 -6.43 10.38
N PRO A 142 2.26 -7.40 11.31
CA PRO A 142 3.48 -8.17 11.52
C PRO A 142 3.77 -9.14 10.37
N THR A 143 2.77 -9.41 9.53
CA THR A 143 2.86 -10.26 8.32
C THR A 143 3.26 -9.48 7.07
N THR A 144 3.48 -8.17 7.17
CA THR A 144 3.99 -7.34 6.07
C THR A 144 5.51 -7.44 6.05
N PHE A 145 6.10 -7.62 4.87
CA PHE A 145 7.51 -7.32 4.60
C PHE A 145 7.59 -6.00 3.82
N ALA A 146 8.48 -5.10 4.21
CA ALA A 146 8.64 -3.80 3.56
C ALA A 146 10.08 -3.53 3.14
N ILE A 147 10.24 -2.79 2.04
CA ILE A 147 11.52 -2.21 1.60
C ILE A 147 11.42 -0.71 1.87
N ILE A 148 11.97 -0.27 3.00
CA ILE A 148 11.74 1.10 3.52
C ILE A 148 12.42 2.13 2.62
N GLU A 149 13.53 1.78 2.00
CA GLU A 149 14.25 2.61 1.02
C GLU A 149 13.37 2.91 -0.20
N ASN A 150 12.59 1.93 -0.67
CA ASN A 150 11.62 2.14 -1.76
C ASN A 150 10.47 3.05 -1.30
N LEU A 151 10.03 2.96 -0.04
CA LEU A 151 9.06 3.89 0.54
C LEU A 151 9.61 5.31 0.57
N LYS A 152 10.83 5.49 1.11
CA LYS A 152 11.51 6.77 1.18
C LYS A 152 11.69 7.39 -0.21
N TYR A 153 12.00 6.55 -1.20
CA TYR A 153 12.09 6.97 -2.60
C TYR A 153 10.75 7.48 -3.14
N LEU A 154 9.64 6.79 -2.87
CA LEU A 154 8.31 7.19 -3.32
C LEU A 154 7.89 8.57 -2.76
N VAL A 155 8.23 8.85 -1.49
CA VAL A 155 7.82 10.09 -0.82
C VAL A 155 8.84 11.22 -0.91
N LEU A 156 9.94 11.02 -1.65
CA LEU A 156 11.10 11.92 -1.68
C LEU A 156 10.76 13.36 -2.09
N GLU A 157 9.90 13.52 -3.10
CA GLU A 157 9.46 14.82 -3.60
C GLU A 157 8.05 15.19 -3.13
N LYS A 158 7.55 14.49 -2.12
CA LYS A 158 6.24 14.77 -1.56
C LYS A 158 6.33 15.77 -0.42
N ASP A 159 5.36 16.66 -0.39
CA ASP A 159 5.17 17.60 0.69
C ASP A 159 4.35 16.92 1.81
N PRO A 160 4.97 16.59 2.97
CA PRO A 160 4.26 15.95 4.07
C PRO A 160 3.20 16.87 4.72
N SER A 161 3.15 18.16 4.37
CA SER A 161 2.12 19.10 4.83
C SER A 161 0.82 19.02 4.02
N GLN A 162 0.79 18.24 2.94
CA GLN A 162 -0.44 17.97 2.19
C GLN A 162 -1.26 16.83 2.84
N PRO A 163 -2.60 16.91 2.85
CA PRO A 163 -3.45 15.98 3.58
C PRO A 163 -3.75 14.72 2.78
N PHE A 164 -2.78 13.83 2.62
CA PHE A 164 -2.97 12.57 1.91
C PHE A 164 -2.39 11.35 2.63
N TYR A 165 -2.82 10.17 2.20
CA TYR A 165 -2.27 8.89 2.61
C TYR A 165 -2.16 7.94 1.42
N ILE A 166 -1.11 7.13 1.40
CA ILE A 166 -0.71 6.31 0.26
C ILE A 166 -0.82 4.83 0.62
N GLY A 167 -1.26 4.04 -0.34
CA GLY A 167 -0.99 2.61 -0.37
C GLY A 167 -1.66 1.97 -1.57
N ARG A 168 -2.23 0.78 -1.39
CA ARG A 168 -3.10 0.16 -2.39
C ARG A 168 -4.53 0.62 -2.18
N THR A 169 -5.06 1.44 -3.08
CA THR A 169 -6.45 1.92 -2.96
C THR A 169 -7.46 0.89 -3.46
N GLU A 170 -8.55 0.72 -2.74
CA GLU A 170 -9.72 -0.05 -3.16
C GLU A 170 -10.99 0.78 -2.92
N LYS A 171 -12.11 0.37 -3.54
CA LYS A 171 -13.40 1.05 -3.44
C LYS A 171 -14.48 0.11 -2.88
N SER A 172 -15.34 0.66 -2.02
CA SER A 172 -16.49 -0.04 -1.43
C SER A 172 -17.68 0.91 -1.43
N GLY A 173 -18.45 0.93 -2.53
CA GLY A 173 -19.44 1.99 -2.78
C GLY A 173 -18.75 3.34 -2.97
N GLU A 174 -19.21 4.37 -2.26
CA GLU A 174 -18.66 5.73 -2.29
C GLU A 174 -17.42 5.95 -1.40
N LEU A 175 -16.95 4.88 -0.73
CA LEU A 175 -15.76 4.92 0.12
C LEU A 175 -14.56 4.37 -0.65
N GLU A 176 -13.60 5.26 -0.92
CA GLU A 176 -12.24 4.89 -1.32
C GLU A 176 -11.38 4.77 -0.05
N TYR A 177 -10.59 3.70 0.03
CA TYR A 177 -9.76 3.39 1.19
C TYR A 177 -8.46 2.74 0.76
N VAL A 178 -7.44 2.78 1.63
CA VAL A 178 -6.17 2.08 1.41
C VAL A 178 -6.20 0.76 2.17
N GLU A 179 -5.85 -0.33 1.50
CA GLU A 179 -5.84 -1.67 2.10
C GLU A 179 -4.74 -1.80 3.16
N TYR A 180 -5.13 -2.19 4.37
CA TYR A 180 -4.18 -2.28 5.48
C TYR A 180 -3.19 -3.44 5.33
N ASP A 181 -3.58 -4.53 4.66
CA ASP A 181 -2.69 -5.67 4.39
C ASP A 181 -1.51 -5.31 3.47
N GLY A 182 -1.66 -4.27 2.63
CA GLY A 182 -0.59 -3.71 1.82
C GLY A 182 0.25 -2.67 2.55
N GLY A 183 -0.11 -2.28 3.77
CA GLY A 183 0.51 -1.17 4.51
C GLY A 183 0.03 0.21 4.06
N ILE A 184 0.04 1.16 4.99
CA ILE A 184 -0.52 2.50 4.83
C ILE A 184 0.53 3.54 5.17
N VAL A 185 0.78 4.49 4.27
CA VAL A 185 1.66 5.63 4.54
C VAL A 185 0.82 6.88 4.76
N LEU A 186 0.95 7.53 5.91
CA LEU A 186 0.28 8.79 6.21
C LEU A 186 1.32 9.93 6.12
N SER A 187 0.95 10.99 5.40
CA SER A 187 1.63 12.29 5.50
C SER A 187 1.49 12.87 6.90
N TYR A 188 2.34 13.84 7.25
CA TYR A 188 2.28 14.51 8.53
C TYR A 188 0.94 15.24 8.74
N GLU A 189 0.43 15.93 7.71
CA GLU A 189 -0.85 16.62 7.80
C GLU A 189 -2.03 15.63 7.90
N ALA A 190 -1.99 14.48 7.19
CA ALA A 190 -3.00 13.44 7.38
C ALA A 190 -3.01 12.90 8.81
N MET A 191 -1.82 12.64 9.39
CA MET A 191 -1.68 12.17 10.76
C MET A 191 -2.25 13.16 11.78
N LYS A 192 -1.92 14.45 11.64
CA LYS A 192 -2.42 15.53 12.49
C LYS A 192 -3.95 15.63 12.45
N ARG A 193 -4.53 15.63 11.24
CA ARG A 193 -5.98 15.70 11.06
C ARG A 193 -6.70 14.48 11.61
N LEU A 194 -6.09 13.30 11.45
CA LEU A 194 -6.61 12.04 11.96
C LEU A 194 -6.66 12.02 13.48
N VAL A 195 -5.60 12.46 14.16
CA VAL A 195 -5.57 12.55 15.63
C VAL A 195 -6.58 13.58 16.14
N GLU A 196 -6.77 14.68 15.42
CA GLU A 196 -7.77 15.68 15.80
C GLU A 196 -9.21 15.14 15.65
N ILE A 197 -9.52 14.49 14.53
CA ILE A 197 -10.87 13.95 14.29
C ILE A 197 -11.23 12.79 15.22
N PHE A 198 -10.25 12.07 15.80
CA PHE A 198 -10.50 11.06 16.84
C PHE A 198 -11.22 11.62 18.08
N LYS A 199 -11.18 12.93 18.31
CA LYS A 199 -11.90 13.56 19.43
C LYS A 199 -13.39 13.78 19.15
N ASP A 200 -13.79 13.69 17.88
CA ASP A 200 -15.17 13.86 17.41
C ASP A 200 -15.82 12.49 17.24
N GLU A 201 -16.50 12.01 18.29
CA GLU A 201 -17.15 10.69 18.29
C GLU A 201 -18.35 10.60 17.31
N GLU A 202 -18.91 11.73 16.87
CA GLU A 202 -19.98 11.71 15.86
C GLU A 202 -19.43 11.41 14.47
N LYS A 203 -18.27 11.97 14.13
CA LYS A 203 -17.63 11.79 12.81
C LYS A 203 -16.67 10.60 12.76
N CYS A 204 -16.02 10.30 13.88
CA CYS A 204 -15.03 9.23 14.00
C CYS A 204 -15.20 8.49 15.34
N PRO A 205 -16.20 7.60 15.45
CA PRO A 205 -16.48 6.91 16.70
C PRO A 205 -15.37 5.92 17.08
N ALA A 206 -15.08 5.80 18.39
CA ALA A 206 -14.06 4.89 18.93
C ALA A 206 -14.50 3.43 18.87
N ARG A 207 -15.81 3.21 18.82
CA ARG A 207 -16.42 1.89 18.71
C ARG A 207 -17.52 1.98 17.68
N GLY A 208 -17.52 1.05 16.73
CA GLY A 208 -18.53 1.02 15.68
C GLY A 208 -19.94 0.95 16.27
N HIS A 209 -20.81 1.87 15.86
CA HIS A 209 -22.24 1.88 16.22
C HIS A 209 -23.08 0.94 15.33
N ALA A 210 -22.45 0.27 14.36
CA ALA A 210 -23.14 -0.53 13.36
C ALA A 210 -23.35 -1.98 13.81
N LEU A 211 -24.47 -2.56 13.36
CA LEU A 211 -24.78 -3.99 13.50
C LEU A 211 -23.71 -4.91 12.85
N TRP A 212 -22.88 -4.36 11.97
CA TRP A 212 -21.79 -5.04 11.28
C TRP A 212 -20.47 -4.32 11.58
N LYS A 213 -19.49 -5.05 12.11
CA LYS A 213 -18.15 -4.50 12.36
C LYS A 213 -17.46 -4.19 11.03
N MET A 214 -17.19 -2.91 10.80
CA MET A 214 -16.40 -2.44 9.66
C MET A 214 -14.92 -2.78 9.88
N SER A 215 -14.16 -3.09 8.81
CA SER A 215 -12.71 -3.30 8.92
C SER A 215 -12.00 -2.01 9.35
N GLU A 216 -10.85 -2.14 10.02
CA GLU A 216 -10.08 -1.01 10.57
C GLU A 216 -9.69 -0.01 9.47
N GLU A 217 -9.35 -0.50 8.27
CA GLU A 217 -9.01 0.32 7.10
C GLU A 217 -10.18 1.19 6.60
N LYS A 218 -11.41 0.66 6.66
CA LYS A 218 -12.62 1.40 6.26
C LYS A 218 -13.03 2.39 7.34
N GLN A 219 -12.84 2.04 8.60
CA GLN A 219 -13.03 2.98 9.72
C GLN A 219 -12.03 4.14 9.63
N LEU A 220 -10.76 3.83 9.39
CA LEU A 220 -9.70 4.80 9.13
C LEU A 220 -10.06 5.74 7.96
N ALA A 221 -10.41 5.17 6.81
CA ALA A 221 -10.76 5.95 5.62
C ALA A 221 -11.99 6.85 5.85
N THR A 222 -12.98 6.38 6.61
CA THR A 222 -14.15 7.18 6.97
C THR A 222 -13.74 8.43 7.78
N CYS A 223 -12.89 8.26 8.80
CA CYS A 223 -12.40 9.38 9.60
C CYS A 223 -11.53 10.35 8.79
N LEU A 224 -10.65 9.83 7.94
CA LEU A 224 -9.80 10.62 7.04
C LEU A 224 -10.65 11.44 6.05
N LYS A 225 -11.69 10.84 5.46
CA LYS A 225 -12.63 11.53 4.57
C LYS A 225 -13.33 12.70 5.26
N TYR A 226 -13.79 12.53 6.51
CA TYR A 226 -14.40 13.62 7.29
C TYR A 226 -13.44 14.76 7.62
N SER A 227 -12.13 14.51 7.62
CA SER A 227 -11.09 15.52 7.85
C SER A 227 -10.48 16.07 6.56
N GLY A 228 -11.04 15.73 5.40
CA GLY A 228 -10.58 16.21 4.10
C GLY A 228 -9.20 15.66 3.71
N VAL A 229 -8.86 14.47 4.20
CA VAL A 229 -7.69 13.71 3.76
C VAL A 229 -8.09 12.77 2.63
N PHE A 230 -7.28 12.68 1.57
CA PHE A 230 -7.56 11.87 0.39
C PHE A 230 -6.55 10.73 0.22
N ALA A 231 -7.01 9.64 -0.40
CA ALA A 231 -6.19 8.47 -0.68
C ALA A 231 -5.42 8.63 -1.99
N GLU A 232 -4.19 8.16 -2.04
CA GLU A 232 -3.38 8.07 -3.25
C GLU A 232 -2.93 6.63 -3.50
N ASN A 233 -3.01 6.19 -4.75
CA ASN A 233 -2.65 4.82 -5.14
C ASN A 233 -1.17 4.78 -5.55
N GLY A 234 -0.38 3.93 -4.87
CA GLY A 234 1.04 3.77 -5.14
C GLY A 234 1.31 2.77 -6.27
N GLU A 235 1.76 3.25 -7.42
CA GLU A 235 2.06 2.45 -8.60
C GLU A 235 3.38 2.90 -9.26
N ASP A 236 4.08 2.00 -9.95
CA ASP A 236 5.25 2.41 -10.72
C ASP A 236 4.87 3.07 -12.07
N ALA A 237 5.90 3.43 -12.84
CA ALA A 237 5.71 4.04 -14.15
C ALA A 237 4.91 3.18 -15.14
N GLN A 238 4.92 1.85 -14.93
CA GLN A 238 4.26 0.82 -15.73
C GLN A 238 2.88 0.44 -15.19
N GLY A 239 2.44 1.06 -14.08
CA GLY A 239 1.15 0.78 -13.44
C GLY A 239 1.16 -0.48 -12.55
N LYS A 240 2.34 -1.00 -12.16
CA LYS A 240 2.41 -2.11 -11.21
C LYS A 240 2.30 -1.57 -9.79
N SER A 241 1.59 -2.30 -8.94
CA SER A 241 1.35 -1.95 -7.53
C SER A 241 2.68 -1.89 -6.75
N LEU A 242 2.93 -0.77 -6.06
CA LEU A 242 4.05 -0.65 -5.11
C LEU A 242 3.68 -1.27 -3.76
N PHE A 243 2.41 -1.22 -3.39
CA PHE A 243 1.90 -1.77 -2.14
C PHE A 243 1.13 -3.07 -2.40
N ASN A 244 1.67 -4.22 -2.03
CA ASN A 244 1.06 -5.52 -2.38
C ASN A 244 0.44 -6.17 -1.14
N LYS A 245 -0.84 -6.54 -1.22
CA LYS A 245 -1.52 -7.30 -0.15
C LYS A 245 -1.19 -8.80 -0.13
N LYS A 246 -0.58 -9.31 -1.20
CA LYS A 246 -0.21 -10.72 -1.35
C LYS A 246 1.28 -10.91 -1.11
N SER A 247 1.66 -12.13 -0.75
CA SER A 247 3.06 -12.53 -0.67
C SER A 247 3.69 -12.57 -2.06
N VAL A 248 5.00 -12.34 -2.14
CA VAL A 248 5.77 -12.43 -3.39
C VAL A 248 5.55 -13.78 -4.09
N THR A 249 5.53 -14.89 -3.36
CA THR A 249 5.31 -16.23 -3.91
C THR A 249 3.91 -16.38 -4.51
N SER A 250 2.88 -15.79 -3.88
CA SER A 250 1.52 -15.80 -4.44
C SER A 250 1.45 -14.96 -5.71
N MET A 251 2.11 -13.80 -5.75
CA MET A 251 2.14 -12.94 -6.94
C MET A 251 2.89 -13.59 -8.10
N ILE A 252 4.04 -14.21 -7.83
CA ILE A 252 4.79 -14.99 -8.82
C ILE A 252 3.92 -16.13 -9.34
N SER A 253 3.22 -16.86 -8.46
CA SER A 253 2.34 -17.96 -8.86
C SER A 253 1.19 -17.48 -9.76
N ASP A 254 0.57 -16.34 -9.42
CA ASP A 254 -0.47 -15.71 -10.24
C ASP A 254 0.09 -15.28 -11.62
N SER A 255 1.31 -14.74 -11.65
CA SER A 255 2.01 -14.35 -12.88
C SER A 255 2.36 -15.56 -13.73
N MET A 256 2.88 -16.65 -13.15
CA MET A 256 3.15 -17.91 -13.85
C MET A 256 1.90 -18.47 -14.52
N GLY A 257 0.74 -18.36 -13.88
CA GLY A 257 -0.53 -18.80 -14.45
C GLY A 257 -1.00 -17.95 -15.64
N LYS A 258 -0.67 -16.66 -15.66
CA LYS A 258 -1.11 -15.71 -16.70
C LYS A 258 -0.11 -15.57 -17.85
N ASN A 259 1.18 -15.45 -17.52
CA ASN A 259 2.28 -15.15 -18.42
C ASN A 259 3.47 -16.10 -18.14
N PRO A 260 3.34 -17.41 -18.42
CA PRO A 260 4.35 -18.41 -18.05
C PRO A 260 5.73 -18.17 -18.70
N ASN A 261 5.79 -17.45 -19.83
CA ASN A 261 7.03 -17.18 -20.56
C ASN A 261 7.74 -15.89 -20.10
N ASP A 262 7.10 -15.09 -19.23
CA ASP A 262 7.63 -13.80 -18.79
C ASP A 262 7.18 -13.49 -17.36
N VAL A 263 7.56 -14.36 -16.44
CA VAL A 263 7.12 -14.28 -15.04
C VAL A 263 7.79 -13.13 -14.31
N VAL A 264 9.07 -12.90 -14.61
CA VAL A 264 9.90 -11.91 -13.90
C VAL A 264 9.41 -10.50 -14.20
N GLU A 265 9.26 -10.12 -15.47
CA GLU A 265 8.79 -8.78 -15.81
C GLU A 265 7.30 -8.60 -15.52
N SER A 266 6.48 -9.66 -15.59
CA SER A 266 5.02 -9.50 -15.41
C SER A 266 4.52 -9.57 -13.97
N CYS A 267 5.30 -10.12 -13.03
CA CYS A 267 4.87 -10.26 -11.64
C CYS A 267 4.70 -8.91 -10.96
N CYS A 268 5.79 -8.17 -10.88
CA CYS A 268 5.99 -7.31 -9.74
C CYS A 268 6.80 -6.08 -10.13
N SER A 269 6.57 -4.99 -9.42
CA SER A 269 7.38 -3.79 -9.58
C SER A 269 8.78 -4.05 -9.01
N ASP A 270 9.82 -3.62 -9.72
CA ASP A 270 11.20 -3.65 -9.21
C ASP A 270 11.38 -2.71 -8.01
N LEU A 271 10.47 -1.75 -7.84
CA LEU A 271 10.43 -0.80 -6.73
C LEU A 271 9.29 -1.08 -5.76
N ALA A 272 8.78 -2.33 -5.72
CA ALA A 272 7.76 -2.72 -4.76
C ALA A 272 8.17 -2.35 -3.34
N ILE A 273 7.24 -1.75 -2.59
CA ILE A 273 7.46 -1.29 -1.23
C ILE A 273 7.04 -2.37 -0.23
N THR A 274 5.91 -3.03 -0.46
CA THR A 274 5.38 -4.01 0.50
C THR A 274 4.90 -5.29 -0.15
N PHE A 275 4.93 -6.35 0.65
CA PHE A 275 4.27 -7.62 0.40
C PHE A 275 3.56 -8.09 1.69
N GLY A 276 2.24 -8.23 1.61
CA GLY A 276 1.38 -8.64 2.72
C GLY A 276 1.23 -10.14 2.88
N GLY A 277 0.76 -10.58 4.05
CA GLY A 277 0.46 -12.00 4.32
C GLY A 277 1.65 -12.94 4.18
N MET A 278 2.86 -12.44 4.41
CA MET A 278 4.10 -13.19 4.18
C MET A 278 4.39 -14.11 5.38
N PRO A 279 4.60 -15.42 5.17
CA PRO A 279 5.13 -16.31 6.21
C PRO A 279 6.49 -15.82 6.72
N ALA A 280 6.75 -15.97 8.03
CA ALA A 280 8.01 -15.54 8.64
C ALA A 280 9.27 -16.06 7.91
N GLY A 281 9.28 -17.33 7.48
CA GLY A 281 10.38 -17.88 6.70
C GLY A 281 10.58 -17.18 5.35
N GLN A 282 9.50 -16.74 4.70
CA GLN A 282 9.61 -15.97 3.45
C GLN A 282 10.12 -14.55 3.70
N MET A 283 9.77 -13.91 4.82
CA MET A 283 10.32 -12.60 5.19
C MET A 283 11.85 -12.68 5.38
N GLN A 284 12.34 -13.76 6.01
CA GLN A 284 13.78 -14.00 6.14
C GLN A 284 14.47 -14.25 4.79
N VAL A 285 13.82 -15.00 3.88
CA VAL A 285 14.32 -15.19 2.51
C VAL A 285 14.36 -13.87 1.75
N MET A 286 13.35 -13.01 1.90
CA MET A 286 13.33 -11.67 1.31
C MET A 286 14.45 -10.79 1.90
N MET A 287 14.66 -10.83 3.22
CA MET A 287 15.77 -10.10 3.86
C MET A 287 17.13 -10.54 3.29
N TYR A 288 17.33 -11.85 3.15
CA TYR A 288 18.54 -12.39 2.52
C TYR A 288 18.65 -11.96 1.06
N GLY A 289 17.57 -12.09 0.27
CA GLY A 289 17.57 -11.81 -1.16
C GLY A 289 17.74 -10.34 -1.52
N VAL A 290 17.13 -9.43 -0.74
CA VAL A 290 17.14 -7.98 -1.01
C VAL A 290 18.39 -7.30 -0.45
N TYR A 291 18.80 -7.64 0.77
CA TYR A 291 19.84 -6.86 1.47
C TYR A 291 21.21 -7.55 1.51
N ARG A 292 21.25 -8.90 1.48
CA ARG A 292 22.48 -9.66 1.75
C ARG A 292 23.06 -10.39 0.54
N LEU A 293 22.22 -10.97 -0.30
CA LEU A 293 22.62 -11.75 -1.46
C LEU A 293 23.07 -10.83 -2.59
N ARG A 294 24.35 -10.94 -2.98
CA ARG A 294 24.90 -10.15 -4.09
C ARG A 294 25.66 -11.05 -5.06
N PRO A 295 25.35 -11.02 -6.37
CA PRO A 295 26.19 -11.65 -7.35
C PRO A 295 27.48 -10.82 -7.52
N TYR A 296 28.64 -11.46 -7.38
CA TYR A 296 29.92 -10.78 -7.51
C TYR A 296 30.06 -10.12 -8.90
N GLY A 297 30.39 -8.83 -8.93
CA GLY A 297 30.55 -8.05 -10.16
C GLY A 297 29.25 -7.47 -10.74
N HIS A 298 28.11 -7.63 -10.07
CA HIS A 298 26.85 -6.96 -10.41
C HIS A 298 26.53 -5.93 -9.33
N ASP A 299 26.68 -4.65 -9.65
CA ASP A 299 26.31 -3.54 -8.77
C ASP A 299 25.10 -2.78 -9.33
N PHE A 300 24.15 -2.47 -8.45
CA PHE A 300 23.10 -1.50 -8.76
C PHE A 300 23.70 -0.10 -8.62
N HIS A 301 23.90 0.59 -9.73
CA HIS A 301 24.29 2.01 -9.74
C HIS A 301 23.04 2.87 -9.53
N ASP A 302 22.52 2.83 -8.31
CA ASP A 302 21.47 3.73 -7.87
C ASP A 302 22.07 5.10 -7.62
N SER A 303 21.44 6.13 -8.21
CA SER A 303 21.86 7.52 -8.06
C SER A 303 21.58 8.07 -6.66
N LEU A 304 20.83 7.34 -5.83
CA LEU A 304 20.43 7.73 -4.48
C LEU A 304 20.54 6.53 -3.55
N THR A 305 21.08 6.76 -2.34
CA THR A 305 21.16 5.71 -1.30
C THR A 305 20.57 6.26 -0.01
N PHE A 306 19.53 5.60 0.50
CA PHE A 306 19.05 5.85 1.86
C PHE A 306 19.87 5.01 2.82
N LEU A 307 20.75 5.69 3.56
CA LEU A 307 21.52 5.01 4.60
C LEU A 307 20.64 4.81 5.84
N PRO A 308 20.88 3.71 6.56
CA PRO A 308 20.24 3.50 7.86
C PRO A 308 20.64 4.61 8.86
N PRO A 309 19.83 4.88 9.90
CA PRO A 309 20.18 5.86 10.92
C PRO A 309 21.57 5.61 11.51
N LYS A 310 22.26 6.68 11.91
CA LYS A 310 23.57 6.55 12.55
C LYS A 310 23.43 5.69 13.82
N ASP A 311 24.29 4.68 13.95
CA ASP A 311 24.32 3.73 15.07
C ASP A 311 23.12 2.75 15.14
N SER A 312 22.32 2.61 14.06
CA SER A 312 21.32 1.54 13.98
C SER A 312 21.97 0.20 13.61
N ASP A 313 21.59 -0.87 14.29
CA ASP A 313 21.90 -2.26 13.92
C ASP A 313 21.09 -2.69 12.68
N ASN A 314 21.33 -2.00 11.56
CA ASN A 314 20.74 -2.34 10.26
C ASN A 314 21.77 -3.16 9.50
N ASP A 315 21.44 -4.43 9.25
CA ASP A 315 22.32 -5.42 8.58
C ASP A 315 22.76 -4.99 7.17
#